data_AF-A0A452F7T0-F1
#
_entry.id   AF-A0A452F7T0-F1
#
_cell.length_a   1.000
_cell.length_b   1.000
_cell.length_c   1.000
_cell.angle_alpha   90.00
_cell.angle_beta   90.00
_cell.angle_gamma   90.00
#
_symmetry.space_group_name_H-M   'P 1'
#
loop_
_entity.id
_entity.type
_entity.pdbx_description
1 polymer ?
#
loop_
_entity_poly.entity_id
_entity_poly.type
_entity_poly.pdbx_seq_one_letter_code
_entity_poly.pdbx_strand_id
1 'polypeptide(L)' 'PYHKNHEYYEILLEISRILNTGLDMETLSICVRLCEQGINPEALSSVIKELRKATEALKVEIHMFTHSE' A
#
# COMPACT_ATOMS: atom_id res chain seq x y z
N PRO A 1 3.46 7.02 26.37
CA PRO A 1 4.43 6.34 25.46
C PRO A 1 3.95 6.18 24.00
N TYR A 2 2.65 6.28 23.68
CA TYR A 2 2.11 6.13 22.32
C TYR A 2 2.08 7.41 21.46
N HIS A 3 2.44 8.57 22.03
CA HIS A 3 2.36 9.85 21.30
C HIS A 3 3.52 10.14 20.35
N LYS A 4 4.66 9.44 20.46
CA LYS A 4 5.85 9.76 19.64
C LYS A 4 5.76 9.28 18.18
N ASN A 5 4.87 8.35 17.88
CA ASN A 5 4.83 7.74 16.55
C ASN A 5 3.75 8.36 15.66
N HIS A 6 2.77 9.08 16.21
CA HIS A 6 1.67 9.65 15.44
C HIS A 6 2.15 10.70 14.44
N GLU A 7 2.96 11.66 14.90
CA GLU A 7 3.50 12.74 14.05
C GLU A 7 4.41 12.18 12.94
N TYR A 8 5.23 11.18 13.26
CA TYR A 8 6.07 10.48 12.27
C TYR A 8 5.22 9.86 11.15
N TYR A 9 4.17 9.15 11.51
CA TYR A 9 3.27 8.49 10.57
C TYR A 9 2.42 9.47 9.77
N GLU A 10 1.99 10.59 10.37
CA GLU A 10 1.29 11.67 9.68
C GLU A 10 2.18 12.32 8.62
N ILE A 11 3.45 12.61 8.94
CA ILE A 11 4.42 13.16 8.00
C ILE A 11 4.65 12.17 6.84
N LEU A 12 4.83 10.88 7.13
CA LEU A 12 4.98 9.88 6.08
C LEU A 12 3.74 9.75 5.21
N LEU A 13 2.54 9.86 5.78
CA LEU A 13 1.28 9.84 5.04
C LEU A 13 1.16 11.06 4.14
N GLU A 14 1.59 12.23 4.60
CA GLU A 14 1.63 13.44 3.79
C GLU A 14 2.61 13.32 2.62
N ILE A 15 3.83 12.80 2.86
CA ILE A 15 4.80 12.50 1.79
C ILE A 15 4.20 11.51 0.78
N SER A 16 3.56 10.45 1.27
CA SER A 16 2.89 9.44 0.45
C SER A 16 1.82 10.05 -0.47
N ARG A 17 1.05 11.01 0.05
CA ARG A 17 0.03 11.76 -0.72
C ARG A 17 0.66 12.67 -1.75
N ILE A 18 1.70 13.42 -1.40
CA ILE A 18 2.43 14.29 -2.34
C ILE A 18 3.00 13.48 -3.52
N LEU A 19 3.54 12.29 -3.23
CA LEU A 19 4.09 11.38 -4.23
C LEU A 19 3.04 10.52 -4.94
N ASN A 20 1.75 10.66 -4.60
CA ASN A 20 0.64 9.89 -5.16
C ASN A 20 0.89 8.37 -5.17
N THR A 21 1.46 7.82 -4.09
CA THR A 21 1.72 6.37 -4.00
C THR A 21 0.43 5.55 -3.87
N GLY A 22 -0.66 6.20 -3.46
CA GLY A 22 -1.95 5.57 -3.19
C GLY A 22 -1.91 4.63 -1.98
N LEU A 23 -0.96 4.78 -1.06
CA LEU A 23 -0.93 4.04 0.21
C LEU A 23 -1.81 4.75 1.25
N ASP A 24 -2.70 3.99 1.88
CA ASP A 24 -3.44 4.45 3.06
C ASP A 24 -2.59 4.29 4.33
N MET A 25 -3.12 4.79 5.45
CA MET A 25 -2.42 4.82 6.74
C MET A 25 -2.05 3.41 7.22
N GLU A 26 -2.95 2.45 7.04
CA GLU A 26 -2.72 1.06 7.46
C GLU A 26 -1.61 0.41 6.63
N THR A 27 -1.70 0.49 5.30
CA THR A 27 -0.70 -0.08 4.39
C THR A 27 0.66 0.57 4.59
N LEU A 28 0.70 1.88 4.78
CA LEU A 28 1.94 2.62 5.05
C LEU A 28 2.59 2.16 6.36
N SER A 29 1.80 1.97 7.42
CA SER A 29 2.30 1.47 8.70
C SER A 29 2.90 0.06 8.59
N ILE A 30 2.27 -0.81 7.80
CA ILE A 30 2.80 -2.15 7.51
C ILE A 30 4.12 -2.04 6.75
N CYS A 31 4.19 -1.19 5.72
CA CYS A 31 5.42 -1.01 4.94
C CYS A 31 6.59 -0.53 5.81
N VAL A 32 6.34 0.44 6.69
CA VAL A 32 7.35 0.93 7.64
C VAL A 32 7.86 -0.20 8.54
N ARG A 33 6.96 -0.98 9.15
CA ARG A 33 7.34 -2.11 10.01
C ARG A 33 8.16 -3.18 9.27
N LEU A 34 7.83 -3.46 8.02
CA LEU A 34 8.57 -4.40 7.19
C LEU A 34 9.97 -3.87 6.85
N CYS A 35 10.09 -2.58 6.53
CA CYS A 35 11.38 -1.92 6.32
C CYS A 35 12.23 -1.90 7.62
N GLU A 36 11.61 -1.66 8.78
CA GLU A 36 12.28 -1.73 10.09
C GLU A 36 12.81 -3.13 10.41
N GLN A 37 12.18 -4.18 9.86
CA GLN A 37 12.66 -5.57 9.96
C GLN A 37 13.77 -5.90 8.95
N GLY A 38 14.22 -4.92 8.16
CA GLY A 38 15.30 -5.09 7.19
C GLY A 38 14.86 -5.59 5.82
N ILE A 39 13.55 -5.59 5.53
CA ILE A 39 13.08 -5.90 4.16
C ILE A 39 13.49 -4.77 3.22
N ASN A 40 14.01 -5.15 2.04
CA ASN A 40 14.37 -4.19 0.99
C ASN A 40 13.11 -3.43 0.50
N PRO A 41 13.07 -2.09 0.61
CA PRO A 41 11.95 -1.27 0.15
C PRO A 41 11.62 -1.45 -1.33
N GLU A 42 12.63 -1.68 -2.18
CA GLU A 42 12.44 -1.87 -3.63
C GLU A 42 11.68 -3.17 -3.91
N ALA A 43 12.11 -4.26 -3.27
CA ALA A 43 11.45 -5.56 -3.38
C ALA A 43 10.02 -5.50 -2.85
N LEU A 44 9.81 -4.86 -1.70
CA LEU A 44 8.48 -4.63 -1.14
C LEU A 44 7.58 -3.85 -2.11
N SER A 45 8.11 -2.80 -2.74
CA SER A 45 7.37 -2.00 -3.72
C SER A 45 6.94 -2.82 -4.94
N SER A 46 7.79 -3.74 -5.41
CA SER A 46 7.47 -4.63 -6.53
C SER A 46 6.32 -5.56 -6.18
N VAL A 47 6.37 -6.19 -5.00
CA VAL A 47 5.30 -7.07 -4.51
C VAL A 47 3.96 -6.32 -4.39
N ILE A 48 3.96 -5.10 -3.82
CA ILE A 48 2.75 -4.28 -3.70
C ILE A 48 2.15 -3.96 -5.08
N LYS A 49 2.99 -3.61 -6.06
CA LYS A 49 2.54 -3.32 -7.43
C LYS A 49 1.94 -4.56 -8.11
N GLU A 50 2.57 -5.72 -7.94
CA GLU A 50 2.06 -6.98 -8.50
C GLU A 50 0.72 -7.37 -7.89
N LEU A 51 0.58 -7.29 -6.56
CA LEU A 51 -0.68 -7.57 -5.88
C LEU A 51 -1.81 -6.64 -6.32
N ARG A 52 -1.53 -5.34 -6.49
CA ARG A 52 -2.51 -4.36 -7.00
C ARG A 52 -2.96 -4.74 -8.41
N LYS A 53 -2.01 -5.00 -9.31
CA LYS A 53 -2.30 -5.39 -10.70
C LYS A 53 -3.13 -6.68 -10.77
N ALA A 54 -2.78 -7.69 -9.98
CA ALA A 54 -3.52 -8.95 -9.92
C ALA A 54 -4.96 -8.74 -9.41
N THR A 55 -5.13 -7.90 -8.38
CA THR A 55 -6.45 -7.56 -7.83
C THR A 55 -7.32 -6.81 -8.84
N GLU A 56 -6.73 -5.86 -9.59
CA GLU A 56 -7.43 -5.14 -10.64
C GLU A 56 -7.85 -6.06 -11.78
N ALA A 57 -6.97 -6.94 -12.24
CA ALA A 57 -7.29 -7.94 -13.25
C ALA A 57 -8.47 -8.84 -12.82
N LEU A 58 -8.43 -9.32 -11.57
CA LEU A 58 -9.51 -10.14 -11.02
C LEU A 58 -10.85 -9.37 -10.93
N LYS A 59 -10.83 -8.09 -10.54
CA LYS A 59 -12.04 -7.26 -10.53
C LYS A 59 -12.65 -7.09 -11.92
N VAL A 60 -11.81 -6.92 -12.94
CA VAL A 60 -12.27 -6.83 -14.33
C VAL A 60 -12.88 -8.15 -14.78
N GLU A 61 -12.24 -9.27 -14.47
CA GLU A 61 -12.75 -10.61 -14.80
C GLU A 61 -14.12 -10.88 -14.15
N ILE A 62 -14.25 -10.57 -12.86
CA ILE A 62 -15.53 -10.67 -12.14
C ILE A 62 -16.59 -9.77 -12.77
N HIS A 63 -16.25 -8.52 -13.09
CA HIS A 63 -17.20 -7.57 -13.69
C HIS A 63 -17.67 -8.03 -15.08
N MET A 64 -16.77 -8.62 -15.89
CA MET A 64 -17.14 -9.21 -17.17
C MET A 64 -18.12 -10.37 -16.98
N PHE A 65 -17.93 -11.19 -15.94
CA PHE A 65 -18.80 -12.33 -15.63
C PHE A 65 -20.18 -11.90 -15.12
N THR A 66 -20.27 -10.82 -14.32
CA THR A 66 -21.54 -10.36 -13.71
C THR A 66 -22.43 -9.57 -14.65
N HIS A 67 -21.92 -9.07 -15.77
CA HIS A 67 -22.71 -8.30 -16.77
C HIS A 67 -22.94 -9.09 -18.06
N SER A 68 -22.57 -10.37 -18.09
CA SER A 68 -22.82 -11.30 -19.20
C SER A 68 -24.08 -12.17 -19.01
N GLU A 69 -24.88 -11.91 -17.97
CA GLU A 69 -26.23 -12.50 -17.76
C GLU A 69 -27.34 -11.49 -18.06
#